data_AF-A0A2N9MYG7-F1
#
_entry.id   AF-A0A2N9MYG7-F1
#
_cell.length_a   1.000
_cell.length_b   1.000
_cell.length_c   1.000
_cell.angle_alpha   90.00
_cell.angle_beta   90.00
_cell.angle_gamma   90.00
#
_symmetry.space_group_name_H-M   'P 1'
#
loop_
_entity.id
_entity.type
_entity.pdbx_description
1 polymer ?
#
loop_
_entity_poly.entity_id
_entity_poly.type
_entity_poly.pdbx_seq_one_letter_code
_entity_poly.pdbx_strand_id
1 'polypeptide(L)' 'MKIAEKALAKVYGEKKIESERPFKAILRDGIWHVGGTLYCNDEHGNVITGRCVGGVAMADIRQRDGRVLKTGHTK' A
#
# COMPACT_ATOMS: atom_id res chain seq x y z
N MET A 1 -8.34 -5.38 5.26
CA MET A 1 -7.84 -4.10 4.74
C MET A 1 -7.70 -3.01 5.81
N LYS A 2 -8.73 -2.72 6.62
CA LYS A 2 -8.70 -1.65 7.65
C LYS A 2 -7.49 -1.64 8.60
N ILE A 3 -6.92 -2.81 8.93
CA ILE A 3 -5.72 -2.91 9.78
C ILE A 3 -4.49 -2.28 9.08
N ALA A 4 -4.26 -2.64 7.81
CA ALA A 4 -3.14 -2.10 7.02
C ALA A 4 -3.29 -0.59 6.85
N GLU A 5 -4.47 -0.13 6.39
CA GLU A 5 -4.74 1.28 6.15
C GLU A 5 -4.53 2.12 7.41
N LYS A 6 -5.02 1.68 8.57
CA LYS A 6 -4.79 2.39 9.85
C LYS A 6 -3.32 2.40 10.26
N ALA A 7 -2.62 1.27 10.09
CA ALA A 7 -1.21 1.18 10.44
C ALA A 7 -0.36 2.10 9.55
N LEU A 8 -0.65 2.13 8.25
CA LEU A 8 0.02 2.97 7.28
C LEU A 8 -0.33 4.45 7.44
N ALA A 9 -1.58 4.78 7.73
CA ALA A 9 -2.02 6.17 7.93
C ALA A 9 -1.36 6.80 9.16
N LYS A 10 -1.05 6.01 10.20
CA LYS A 10 -0.25 6.49 11.34
C LYS A 10 1.18 6.91 10.97
N VAL A 11 1.73 6.36 9.89
CA VAL A 11 3.11 6.63 9.45
C VAL A 11 3.13 7.70 8.37
N TYR A 12 2.24 7.60 7.38
CA TYR A 12 2.27 8.42 6.16
C TYR A 12 1.12 9.45 6.07
N GLY A 13 0.18 9.43 7.00
CA GLY A 13 -1.01 10.29 7.02
C GLY A 13 -2.17 9.73 6.17
N GLU A 14 -3.41 10.04 6.58
CA GLU A 14 -4.63 9.52 5.94
C GLU A 14 -4.73 9.92 4.47
N LYS A 15 -4.50 11.19 4.14
CA LYS A 15 -4.58 11.70 2.75
C LYS A 15 -3.69 10.92 1.79
N LYS A 16 -2.47 10.57 2.22
CA LYS A 16 -1.52 9.81 1.40
C LYS A 16 -2.04 8.39 1.16
N ILE A 17 -2.48 7.72 2.21
CA ILE A 17 -3.01 6.35 2.13
C ILE A 17 -4.31 6.28 1.33
N GLU A 18 -5.18 7.28 1.41
CA GLU A 18 -6.38 7.34 0.58
C GLU A 18 -6.06 7.45 -0.91
N SER A 19 -5.01 8.21 -1.28
CA SER A 19 -4.59 8.38 -2.68
C SER A 19 -4.00 7.11 -3.31
N GLU A 20 -3.62 6.12 -2.50
CA GLU A 20 -3.03 4.86 -2.96
C GLU A 20 -4.07 3.73 -3.11
N ARG A 21 -5.37 4.03 -2.93
CA ARG A 21 -6.44 3.05 -3.16
C ARG A 21 -6.62 2.75 -4.66
N PRO A 22 -6.93 1.51 -5.04
CA PRO A 22 -7.20 0.37 -4.16
C PRO A 22 -5.89 -0.30 -3.70
N PHE A 23 -5.90 -0.83 -2.47
CA PHE A 23 -4.79 -1.67 -2.00
C PHE A 23 -4.93 -3.09 -2.55
N LYS A 24 -3.79 -3.69 -2.87
CA LYS A 24 -3.69 -5.10 -3.24
C LYS A 24 -3.18 -5.87 -2.03
N ALA A 25 -3.78 -7.02 -1.76
CA ALA A 25 -3.39 -7.90 -0.67
C ALA A 25 -3.12 -9.30 -1.20
N ILE A 26 -1.96 -9.86 -0.87
CA ILE A 26 -1.56 -11.22 -1.26
C ILE A 26 -1.19 -11.97 0.01
N LEU A 27 -1.78 -13.16 0.22
CA LEU A 27 -1.44 -14.03 1.34
C LEU A 27 -0.34 -15.00 0.91
N ARG A 28 0.78 -15.01 1.63
CA ARG A 28 1.86 -16.00 1.48
C ARG A 28 2.39 -16.38 2.86
N ASP A 29 2.56 -17.67 3.11
CA ASP A 29 3.14 -18.20 4.36
C ASP A 29 2.46 -17.66 5.65
N GLY A 30 1.13 -17.47 5.60
CA GLY A 30 0.35 -16.94 6.73
C GLY A 30 0.55 -15.44 6.99
N ILE A 31 1.15 -14.70 6.05
CA ILE A 31 1.36 -13.26 6.10
C ILE A 31 0.63 -12.61 4.91
N TRP A 32 -0.23 -11.64 5.22
CA TRP A 32 -0.81 -10.74 4.25
C TRP A 32 0.18 -9.64 3.90
N HIS A 33 0.61 -9.61 2.64
CA HIS A 33 1.38 -8.53 2.06
C HIS A 33 0.42 -7.54 1.41
N VAL A 34 0.27 -6.37 2.01
CA VAL A 34 -0.64 -5.32 1.54
C VAL A 34 0.18 -4.18 0.95
N GLY A 35 -0.13 -3.76 -0.28
CA GLY A 35 0.53 -2.64 -0.94
C GLY A 35 -0.48 -1.72 -1.62
N GLY A 36 -0.16 -0.42 -1.66
CA GLY A 36 -0.94 0.59 -2.39
C GLY A 36 -0.84 0.45 -3.90
N THR A 37 -1.58 1.30 -4.60
CA THR A 37 -1.49 1.49 -6.05
C THR A 37 -0.82 2.82 -6.35
N LEU A 38 0.23 2.79 -7.18
CA LEU A 38 0.93 3.98 -7.62
C LEU A 38 0.24 4.58 -8.84
N TYR A 39 -0.22 5.82 -8.70
CA TYR A 39 -0.79 6.62 -9.77
C TYR A 39 0.20 7.69 -10.21
N CYS A 40 0.35 7.87 -11.52
CA CYS A 40 1.05 9.01 -12.09
C CYS A 40 0.41 9.42 -13.42
N ASN A 41 0.84 10.56 -13.95
CA ASN A 41 0.43 11.01 -15.27
C ASN A 41 1.45 10.57 -16.32
N ASP A 42 0.96 10.17 -17.50
CA ASP A 42 1.80 10.01 -18.68
C ASP A 42 2.17 11.37 -19.31
N GLU A 43 2.94 11.34 -20.41
CA GLU A 43 3.36 12.54 -21.15
C GLU A 43 2.19 13.36 -21.72
N HIS A 44 0.99 12.77 -21.78
CA HIS A 44 -0.24 13.38 -22.28
C HIS A 44 -1.18 13.81 -21.14
N GLY A 45 -0.78 13.64 -19.87
CA GLY A 45 -1.60 13.99 -18.70
C GLY A 45 -2.62 12.93 -18.30
N ASN A 46 -2.61 11.73 -18.88
CA ASN A 46 -3.52 10.65 -18.51
C ASN A 46 -3.01 9.92 -17.26
N VAL A 47 -3.92 9.58 -16.35
CA VAL A 47 -3.59 8.79 -15.16
C VAL A 47 -3.29 7.34 -15.55
N ILE A 48 -2.08 6.87 -15.26
CA ILE A 48 -1.61 5.50 -15.48
C ILE A 48 -1.12 4.87 -14.17
N THR A 49 -1.01 3.54 -14.17
CA THR A 49 -0.45 2.77 -13.03
C THR A 49 0.69 1.86 -13.51
N GLY A 50 1.72 1.67 -12.67
CA GLY A 50 2.75 0.65 -12.89
C GLY A 50 3.90 0.97 -13.85
N ARG A 51 3.92 2.15 -14.51
CA ARG A 51 5.06 2.63 -15.32
C ARG A 51 5.76 3.87 -14.73
N CYS A 52 5.41 4.21 -13.49
CA CYS A 52 5.84 5.42 -12.80
C CYS A 52 7.10 5.16 -11.97
N VAL A 53 7.95 6.17 -11.82
CA VAL A 53 9.03 6.17 -10.82
C VAL A 53 8.46 6.61 -9.47
N GLY A 54 8.70 5.83 -8.43
CA GLY A 54 8.27 6.10 -7.06
C GLY A 54 7.69 4.85 -6.40
N GLY A 55 7.29 5.00 -5.14
CA GLY A 55 6.76 3.90 -4.35
C GLY A 55 5.36 4.16 -3.80
N VAL A 56 4.84 3.10 -3.20
CA VAL A 56 3.60 3.02 -2.42
C VAL A 56 3.88 2.48 -1.03
N ALA A 57 3.02 2.82 -0.08
CA ALA A 57 3.02 2.26 1.24
C ALA A 57 2.72 0.75 1.21
N MET A 58 3.41 0.00 2.08
CA MET A 58 3.23 -1.43 2.24
C MET A 58 3.19 -1.85 3.71
N ALA A 59 2.38 -2.86 4.01
CA ALA A 59 2.26 -3.45 5.33
C ALA A 59 2.18 -4.97 5.27
N ASP A 60 2.96 -5.64 6.11
CA ASP A 60 2.88 -7.08 6.33
C ASP A 60 2.08 -7.36 7.59
N ILE A 61 1.06 -8.21 7.47
CA ILE A 61 0.12 -8.50 8.56
C ILE A 61 0.01 -10.01 8.74
N ARG A 62 0.27 -10.49 9.95
CA ARG A 62 0.11 -11.90 10.27
C ARG A 62 -1.37 -12.29 10.22
N GLN A 63 -1.70 -13.31 9.43
CA GLN A 63 -3.09 -13.75 9.22
C GLN A 63 -3.77 -14.20 10.51
N ARG A 64 -3.05 -14.92 11.38
CA ARG A 64 -3.64 -15.59 12.56
C ARG A 64 -4.23 -14.64 13.61
N ASP A 65 -3.67 -13.44 13.73
CA ASP A 65 -4.00 -12.50 14.81
C ASP A 65 -4.02 -11.03 14.37
N GLY A 66 -3.84 -10.75 13.09
CA GLY A 66 -3.87 -9.40 12.55
C GLY A 66 -2.71 -8.51 13.02
N ARG A 67 -1.67 -9.07 13.64
CA ARG A 67 -0.51 -8.29 14.08
C ARG A 67 0.23 -7.73 12.87
N VAL A 68 0.42 -6.41 12.86
CA VAL A 68 1.30 -5.75 11.90
C VAL A 68 2.73 -6.13 12.23
N LEU A 69 3.38 -6.83 11.29
CA LEU A 69 4.75 -7.31 11.43
C LEU A 69 5.73 -6.25 10.93
N LYS A 70 5.35 -5.55 9.85
CA LYS A 70 6.19 -4.55 9.19
C LYS A 70 5.32 -3.52 8.49
N THR A 71 5.78 -2.27 8.47
CA THR A 71 5.33 -1.22 7.56
C THR A 71 6.54 -0.70 6.78
N GLY A 72 6.30 -0.14 5.60
CA GLY A 72 7.33 0.50 4.81
C GLY A 72 6.77 1.11 3.54
N HIS A 73 7.68 1.44 2.64
CA HIS A 73 7.38 2.03 1.34
C HIS A 73 8.22 1.32 0.29
N THR A 74 7.64 1.07 -0.88
CA THR A 74 8.40 0.57 -2.03
C THR A 74 9.30 1.68 -2.58
N LYS A 75 10.29 1.32 -3.40
CA LYS A 75 11.23 2.28 -3.97
C LYS A 75 10.66 2.88 -5.25
#